data_AF-A0A924Y7E3-F1
#
_entry.id   AF-A0A924Y7E3-F1
#
_cell.length_a   1.000
_cell.length_b   1.000
_cell.length_c   1.000
_cell.angle_alpha   90.00
_cell.angle_beta   90.00
_cell.angle_gamma   90.00
#
_symmetry.space_group_name_H-M   'P 1'
#
loop_
_entity.id
_entity.type
_entity.pdbx_description
1 polymer ?
#
loop_
_entity_poly.entity_id
_entity_poly.type
_entity_poly.pdbx_seq_one_letter_code
_entity_poly.pdbx_strand_id
1 'polypeptide(L)'
;MQTGQRELAYHIYLELMVEKTGKNEDELKAEIGLEAFEKQVRQLHYQWMCGEFSFGKFTEIIGIPHWELWEILDALGLQIHR
;
A
#
# COMPACT_ATOMS: atom_id res chain seq x y z
N MET A 1 16.55 -10.84 5.26
CA MET A 1 16.73 -9.63 4.44
C MET A 1 15.35 -9.09 4.01
N GLN A 2 14.39 -8.94 4.94
CA GLN A 2 12.98 -8.64 4.62
C GLN A 2 12.53 -7.24 5.07
N THR A 3 13.34 -6.54 5.87
CA THR A 3 13.00 -5.23 6.43
C THR A 3 12.95 -4.14 5.36
N GLY A 4 13.88 -4.16 4.40
CA GLY A 4 13.98 -3.12 3.38
C GLY A 4 12.81 -3.05 2.40
N GLN A 5 12.14 -4.18 2.12
CA GLN A 5 11.07 -4.19 1.11
C GLN A 5 9.75 -3.63 1.65
N ARG A 6 9.42 -3.90 2.93
CA ARG A 6 8.27 -3.26 3.59
C ARG A 6 8.48 -1.76 3.81
N GLU A 7 9.72 -1.35 4.11
CA GLU A 7 10.07 0.07 4.24
C GLU A 7 9.96 0.77 2.88
N LEU A 8 10.42 0.15 1.80
CA LEU A 8 10.27 0.66 0.44
C LEU A 8 8.80 0.84 0.05
N ALA A 9 7.97 -0.18 0.25
CA ALA A 9 6.53 -0.12 -0.02
C ALA A 9 5.84 1.03 0.74
N TYR A 10 6.25 1.24 1.99
CA TYR A 10 5.70 2.29 2.82
C TYR A 10 6.21 3.68 2.43
N HIS A 11 7.47 3.82 2.02
CA HIS A 11 7.99 5.06 1.47
C HIS A 11 7.24 5.49 0.21
N ILE A 12 7.02 4.57 -0.74
CA ILE A 12 6.22 4.83 -1.95
C ILE A 12 4.83 5.34 -1.56
N TYR A 13 4.17 4.67 -0.61
CA TYR A 13 2.87 5.10 -0.10
C TYR A 13 2.90 6.52 0.49
N LEU A 14 3.89 6.82 1.33
CA LEU A 14 4.03 8.12 1.97
C LEU A 14 4.26 9.22 0.94
N GLU A 15 5.16 9.04 -0.03
CA GLU A 15 5.43 10.03 -1.09
C GLU A 15 4.16 10.39 -1.86
N LEU A 16 3.38 9.38 -2.27
CA LEU A 16 2.11 9.59 -2.97
C LEU A 16 1.07 10.30 -2.10
N MET A 17 1.02 9.97 -0.81
CA MET A 17 0.09 10.60 0.12
C MET A 17 0.49 12.04 0.44
N VAL A 18 1.79 12.36 0.48
CA VAL A 18 2.30 13.74 0.60
C VAL A 18 1.84 14.54 -0.61
N GLU A 19 2.05 14.03 -1.83
CA GLU A 19 1.64 14.71 -3.06
C GLU A 19 0.11 14.91 -3.14
N LYS A 20 -0.66 13.89 -2.72
CA LYS A 20 -2.12 13.91 -2.80
C LYS A 20 -2.78 14.78 -1.73
N THR A 21 -2.27 14.75 -0.49
CA THR A 21 -2.91 15.41 0.66
C THR A 21 -2.26 16.74 1.03
N GLY A 22 -1.03 16.99 0.57
CA GLY A 22 -0.22 18.14 0.98
C GLY A 22 0.29 18.05 2.42
N LYS A 23 0.03 16.95 3.14
CA LYS A 23 0.57 16.71 4.49
C LYS A 23 2.04 16.33 4.40
N ASN A 24 2.79 16.54 5.47
CA ASN A 24 4.17 16.05 5.55
C ASN A 24 4.22 14.55 5.92
N GLU A 25 5.37 13.92 5.73
CA GLU A 25 5.57 12.50 6.06
C GLU A 25 5.33 12.19 7.54
N ASP A 26 5.71 13.08 8.46
CA ASP A 26 5.55 12.86 9.90
C ASP A 26 4.08 12.79 10.32
N GLU A 27 3.22 13.65 9.75
CA GLU A 27 1.77 13.61 9.95
C GLU A 27 1.20 12.30 9.42
N LEU A 28 1.62 11.85 8.24
CA LEU A 28 1.16 10.59 7.67
C LEU A 28 1.66 9.38 8.46
N LYS A 29 2.89 9.42 8.98
CA LYS A 29 3.44 8.40 9.88
C LYS A 29 2.70 8.34 11.21
N ALA A 30 2.22 9.49 11.70
CA ALA A 30 1.38 9.56 12.89
C ALA A 30 -0.04 9.02 12.65
N GLU A 31 -0.58 9.16 11.43
CA GLU A 31 -1.89 8.61 11.05
C GLU A 31 -1.86 7.10 10.83
N ILE A 32 -0.89 6.60 10.06
CA ILE A 32 -0.74 5.18 9.76
C ILE A 32 0.73 4.78 9.79
N GLY A 33 1.14 4.07 10.84
CA GLY A 33 2.50 3.53 10.93
C GLY A 33 2.75 2.37 9.96
N LEU A 34 4.03 2.06 9.72
CA LEU A 34 4.49 0.98 8.82
C LEU A 34 3.75 -0.35 9.04
N GLU A 35 3.64 -0.82 10.29
CA GLU A 35 2.99 -2.10 10.60
C GLU A 35 1.48 -2.07 10.32
N ALA A 36 0.82 -0.95 10.60
CA ALA A 36 -0.60 -0.77 10.35
C ALA A 36 -0.88 -0.73 8.84
N PHE A 37 -0.05 -0.01 8.08
CA PHE A 37 -0.07 0.00 6.62
C PHE A 37 0.13 -1.40 6.06
N GLU A 38 1.19 -2.11 6.45
CA GLU A 38 1.48 -3.46 5.96
C GLU A 38 0.29 -4.40 6.22
N LYS A 39 -0.26 -4.37 7.43
CA LYS A 39 -1.42 -5.18 7.79
C LYS A 39 -2.64 -4.85 6.95
N GLN A 40 -2.89 -3.56 6.69
CA GLN A 40 -4.00 -3.11 5.86
C GLN A 40 -3.84 -3.59 4.40
N VAL A 41 -2.66 -3.42 3.81
CA VAL A 41 -2.38 -3.87 2.43
C VAL A 41 -2.53 -5.39 2.31
N ARG A 42 -1.97 -6.16 3.25
CA ARG A 42 -2.11 -7.62 3.29
C ARG A 42 -3.57 -8.07 3.41
N GLN A 43 -4.33 -7.40 4.27
CA GLN A 43 -5.75 -7.68 4.43
C GLN A 43 -6.49 -7.42 3.12
N LEU A 44 -6.33 -6.24 2.53
CA LEU A 44 -6.98 -5.87 1.27
C LEU A 44 -6.56 -6.80 0.12
N HIS A 45 -5.29 -7.19 0.05
CA HIS A 45 -4.80 -8.16 -0.93
C HIS A 45 -5.50 -9.52 -0.78
N TYR A 46 -5.67 -10.00 0.46
CA TYR A 46 -6.43 -11.23 0.72
C TYR A 46 -7.89 -11.12 0.27
N GLN A 47 -8.57 -10.01 0.59
CA GLN A 47 -9.96 -9.78 0.18
C GLN A 47 -10.10 -9.71 -1.35
N TRP A 48 -9.16 -9.04 -2.02
CA TRP A 48 -9.07 -9.00 -3.47
C TRP A 48 -8.85 -10.39 -4.07
N MET A 49 -7.93 -11.18 -3.51
CA MET A 49 -7.66 -12.56 -3.92
C MET A 49 -8.87 -13.48 -3.71
N CYS A 50 -9.69 -13.23 -2.68
CA CYS A 50 -10.96 -13.92 -2.46
C CYS A 50 -12.09 -13.45 -3.40
N GLY A 51 -11.85 -12.44 -4.25
CA GLY A 51 -12.85 -11.89 -5.16
C GLY A 51 -13.90 -11.04 -4.45
N GLU A 52 -13.66 -10.56 -3.22
CA GLU A 52 -14.59 -9.69 -2.50
C GLU A 52 -14.76 -8.34 -3.21
N PHE A 53 -13.72 -7.88 -3.91
CA PHE A 53 -13.76 -6.67 -4.73
C PHE A 53 -12.76 -6.72 -5.88
N SER A 54 -12.90 -5.77 -6.82
CA SER A 54 -12.00 -5.62 -7.98
C SER A 54 -10.73 -4.84 -7.63
N PHE A 55 -9.67 -5.02 -8.41
CA PHE A 55 -8.40 -4.30 -8.22
C PHE A 55 -8.56 -2.76 -8.22
N GLY A 56 -9.48 -2.23 -9.03
CA GLY A 56 -9.84 -0.80 -8.99
C GLY A 56 -10.36 -0.34 -7.63
N LYS A 57 -11.14 -1.17 -6.95
CA LYS A 57 -11.62 -0.86 -5.59
C LYS A 57 -10.47 -0.88 -4.58
N PHE A 58 -9.47 -1.74 -4.79
CA PHE A 58 -8.26 -1.76 -3.97
C PHE A 58 -7.53 -0.40 -4.05
N THR A 59 -7.30 0.10 -5.27
CA THR A 59 -6.67 1.42 -5.46
C THR A 59 -7.48 2.56 -4.87
N GLU A 60 -8.82 2.50 -4.96
CA GLU A 60 -9.68 3.51 -4.35
C GLU A 60 -9.56 3.52 -2.82
N ILE A 61 -9.50 2.34 -2.18
CA ILE A 61 -9.43 2.20 -0.72
C ILE A 61 -8.10 2.74 -0.19
N ILE A 62 -6.97 2.35 -0.79
CA ILE A 62 -5.65 2.86 -0.38
C ILE A 62 -5.44 4.30 -0.84
N GLY A 63 -6.09 4.69 -1.94
CA GLY A 63 -6.02 6.03 -2.49
C GLY A 63 -4.79 6.28 -3.38
N ILE A 64 -4.17 5.22 -3.91
CA ILE A 64 -3.00 5.28 -4.78
C ILE A 64 -3.35 4.77 -6.19
N PRO A 65 -2.64 5.20 -7.24
CA PRO A 65 -2.88 4.73 -8.59
C PRO A 65 -2.51 3.25 -8.77
N HIS A 66 -3.07 2.61 -9.82
CA HIS A 66 -2.87 1.18 -10.08
C HIS A 66 -1.40 0.79 -10.18
N TRP A 67 -0.58 1.54 -10.94
CA TRP A 67 0.82 1.17 -11.17
C TRP A 67 1.65 1.17 -9.88
N GLU A 68 1.42 2.12 -8.97
CA GLU A 68 2.09 2.17 -7.66
C GLU A 68 1.61 1.06 -6.73
N LEU A 69 0.32 0.72 -6.77
CA LEU A 69 -0.19 -0.41 -5.99
C LEU A 69 0.49 -1.72 -6.41
N TRP A 70 0.80 -1.92 -7.69
CA TRP A 70 1.56 -3.08 -8.16
C TRP A 70 2.97 -3.10 -7.56
N GLU A 71 3.69 -1.98 -7.58
CA GLU A 71 5.03 -1.85 -6.98
C GLU A 71 5.01 -2.15 -5.47
N ILE A 72 4.01 -1.62 -4.76
CA ILE A 72 3.83 -1.86 -3.31
C ILE A 72 3.56 -3.34 -3.03
N LEU A 73 2.68 -3.99 -3.81
CA LEU A 73 2.36 -5.40 -3.63
C LEU A 73 3.57 -6.29 -3.94
N ASP A 74 4.32 -5.99 -5.00
CA ASP A 74 5.57 -6.68 -5.35
C ASP A 74 6.64 -6.53 -4.25
N ALA A 75 6.83 -5.30 -3.76
CA ALA A 75 7.74 -5.01 -2.66
C ALA A 75 7.33 -5.75 -1.38
N LEU A 76 6.03 -5.93 -1.11
CA LEU A 76 5.55 -6.73 0.02
C LEU A 76 5.62 -8.25 -0.20
N GLY A 77 6.06 -8.69 -1.39
CA GLY A 77 6.13 -10.10 -1.78
C GLY A 77 4.75 -10.74 -1.91
N LEU A 78 3.71 -9.94 -2.19
CA LEU A 78 2.34 -10.41 -2.34
C LEU A 78 2.13 -10.88 -3.77
N GLN A 79 1.74 -12.14 -3.96
CA GLN A 79 1.54 -12.71 -5.28
C GLN A 79 0.40 -11.98 -6.00
N ILE A 80 0.68 -11.51 -7.21
CA ILE A 80 -0.30 -10.90 -8.09
C ILE A 80 -0.43 -11.87 -9.26
N HIS A 81 -1.43 -12.75 -9.21
CA HIS A 81 -1.66 -13.72 -10.29
C HIS A 81 -1.98 -12.94 -11.58
N ARG A 82 -1.07 -13.05 -12.55
CA ARG A 82 -1.19 -12.47 -13.89
C ARG A 82 -1.95 -13.41 -14.81
#